data_AF-A0AAI9CMT5-F1
#
_entry.id   AF-A0AAI9CMT5-F1
#
_cell.length_a   1.000
_cell.length_b   1.000
_cell.length_c   1.000
_cell.angle_alpha   90.00
_cell.angle_beta   90.00
_cell.angle_gamma   90.00
#
_symmetry.space_group_name_H-M   'P 1'
#
loop_
_entity.id
_entity.type
_entity.pdbx_description
1 polymer ?
#
loop_
_entity_poly.entity_id
_entity_poly.type
_entity_poly.pdbx_seq_one_letter_code
_entity_poly.pdbx_strand_id
1 'polypeptide(L)'
;KAIASLVGLAPMNRESGTWQGQRRISGGRAVVREALYMAALTAIRYEPRLRAFYAGLKAKGKASKVALVAVMRKMLVILNARKRDAEVALGCP
;
A
#
# COMPACT_ATOMS: atom_id res chain seq x y z
N LYS A 1 11.08 0.62 -5.65
CA LYS A 1 9.82 1.31 -6.03
C LYS A 1 8.96 0.53 -7.04
N ALA A 2 9.53 -0.39 -7.85
CA ALA A 2 8.81 -1.13 -8.90
C ALA A 2 7.60 -1.97 -8.46
N ILE A 3 7.63 -2.57 -7.26
CA ILE A 3 6.60 -3.53 -6.81
C ILE A 3 5.26 -2.85 -6.50
N ALA A 4 5.28 -1.62 -5.99
CA ALA A 4 4.05 -0.85 -5.79
C ALA A 4 3.35 -0.52 -7.12
N SER A 5 4.12 -0.27 -8.18
CA SER A 5 3.56 -0.05 -9.53
C SER A 5 3.02 -1.35 -10.14
N LEU A 6 3.73 -2.47 -9.96
CA LEU A 6 3.28 -3.80 -10.44
C LEU A 6 1.98 -4.28 -9.78
N VAL A 7 1.78 -3.94 -8.51
CA VAL A 7 0.55 -4.28 -7.75
C VAL A 7 -0.55 -3.23 -7.92
N GLY A 8 -0.29 -2.15 -8.69
CA GLY A 8 -1.26 -1.07 -8.91
C GLY A 8 -1.52 -0.23 -7.66
N LEU A 9 -0.60 -0.19 -6.69
CA LEU A 9 -0.66 0.62 -5.47
C LEU A 9 0.20 1.89 -5.54
N ALA A 10 0.89 2.10 -6.66
CA ALA A 10 1.50 3.38 -6.96
C ALA A 10 0.38 4.40 -7.23
N PRO A 11 0.41 5.58 -6.59
CA PRO A 11 -0.48 6.67 -6.98
C PRO A 11 -0.12 7.05 -8.42
N MET A 12 -1.03 6.86 -9.38
CA MET A 12 -0.87 7.46 -10.70
C MET A 12 -1.29 8.92 -10.60
N ASN A 13 -0.34 9.83 -10.86
CA ASN A 13 -0.65 11.24 -11.04
C ASN A 13 -1.38 11.38 -12.38
N ARG A 14 -2.61 11.87 -12.36
CA ARG A 14 -3.33 12.30 -13.56
C ARG A 14 -3.30 13.82 -13.58
N GLU A 15 -2.13 14.36 -13.90
CA GLU A 15 -1.91 15.80 -14.03
C GLU A 15 -2.06 16.16 -15.51
N SER A 16 -3.17 16.84 -15.85
CA SER A 16 -3.29 17.58 -17.10
C SER A 16 -3.50 19.04 -16.73
N GLY A 17 -2.45 19.86 -16.85
CA GLY A 17 -2.43 21.34 -16.84
C GLY A 17 -3.11 22.06 -15.68
N THR A 18 -4.43 21.94 -15.54
CA THR A 18 -5.31 22.76 -14.69
C THR A 18 -6.20 21.94 -13.73
N TRP A 19 -6.06 20.61 -13.67
CA TRP A 19 -6.90 19.76 -12.80
C TRP A 19 -6.06 18.88 -11.85
N GLN A 20 -6.19 19.12 -10.53
CA GLN A 20 -5.68 18.19 -9.50
C GLN A 20 -6.72 17.10 -9.22
N GLY A 21 -6.79 16.10 -10.10
CA GLY A 21 -7.63 14.92 -9.88
C GLY A 21 -7.22 14.13 -8.63
N GLN A 22 -8.19 13.53 -7.94
CA GLN A 22 -7.91 12.58 -6.86
C GLN A 22 -7.03 11.44 -7.37
N ARG A 23 -5.87 11.20 -6.74
CA ARG A 23 -4.97 10.09 -7.06
C ARG A 23 -5.72 8.76 -6.90
N ARG A 24 -5.98 8.10 -8.02
CA ARG A 24 -6.58 6.76 -8.04
C ARG A 24 -5.49 5.72 -8.30
N ILE A 25 -5.64 4.60 -7.62
CA ILE A 25 -4.92 3.37 -7.95
C ILE A 25 -5.66 2.67 -9.09
N SER A 26 -5.01 2.45 -10.23
CA SER A 26 -5.53 1.66 -11.35
C SER A 26 -4.40 0.86 -12.01
N GLY A 27 -4.75 -0.25 -12.67
CA GLY A 27 -3.78 -1.22 -13.19
C GLY A 27 -3.28 -2.24 -12.16
N GLY A 28 -2.38 -3.15 -12.58
CA GLY A 28 -1.77 -4.19 -11.74
C GLY A 28 -2.61 -5.46 -11.51
N ARG A 29 -2.13 -6.36 -10.65
CA ARG A 29 -2.81 -7.64 -10.31
C ARG A 29 -3.99 -7.40 -9.35
N ALA A 30 -5.22 -7.39 -9.87
CA ALA A 30 -6.43 -7.12 -9.10
C ALA A 30 -6.59 -8.02 -7.86
N VAL A 31 -6.33 -9.33 -8.01
CA VAL A 31 -6.37 -10.31 -6.92
C VAL A 31 -5.43 -9.92 -5.76
N VAL A 32 -4.23 -9.44 -6.09
CA VAL A 32 -3.25 -9.03 -5.06
C VAL A 32 -3.72 -7.78 -4.33
N ARG A 33 -4.34 -6.84 -5.05
CA ARG A 33 -4.91 -5.63 -4.46
C ARG A 33 -6.08 -5.96 -3.52
N GLU A 34 -6.97 -6.87 -3.91
CA GLU A 34 -8.10 -7.32 -3.08
C GLU A 34 -7.62 -8.03 -1.81
N ALA A 35 -6.67 -8.96 -1.96
CA ALA A 35 -6.06 -9.64 -0.81
C ALA A 35 -5.39 -8.64 0.15
N LEU A 36 -4.63 -7.68 -0.37
CA LEU A 36 -4.02 -6.63 0.44
C LEU A 36 -5.06 -5.71 1.10
N TYR A 37 -6.20 -5.49 0.46
CA TYR A 37 -7.27 -4.66 1.02
C TYR A 37 -7.89 -5.35 2.24
N MET A 38 -8.23 -6.63 2.10
CA MET A 38 -8.74 -7.44 3.22
C MET A 38 -7.72 -7.55 4.35
N ALA A 39 -6.44 -7.76 4.01
CA ALA A 39 -5.36 -7.79 4.98
C ALA A 39 -5.14 -6.43 5.68
N ALA A 40 -5.32 -5.31 4.98
CA ALA A 40 -5.23 -3.98 5.57
C ALA A 40 -6.36 -3.71 6.57
N LEU A 41 -7.58 -4.17 6.27
CA LEU A 41 -8.73 -4.04 7.19
C LEU A 41 -8.50 -4.77 8.52
N THR A 42 -7.97 -6.00 8.47
CA THR A 42 -7.64 -6.77 9.68
C THR A 42 -6.43 -6.17 10.40
N ALA A 43 -5.40 -5.77 9.66
CA ALA A 43 -4.20 -5.17 10.23
C ALA A 43 -4.48 -3.87 11.01
N ILE A 44 -5.38 -2.99 10.52
CA ILE A 44 -5.72 -1.75 11.25
C ILE A 44 -6.47 -2.06 12.56
N ARG A 45 -7.13 -3.22 12.68
CA ARG A 45 -7.83 -3.63 13.90
C ARG A 45 -6.87 -4.24 14.93
N TYR A 46 -6.00 -5.14 14.49
CA TYR A 46 -5.24 -6.01 15.40
C TYR A 46 -3.76 -5.67 15.51
N GLU A 47 -3.15 -4.99 14.54
CA GLU A 47 -1.72 -4.65 14.56
C GLU A 47 -1.52 -3.18 15.02
N PRO A 48 -1.02 -2.94 16.24
CA PRO A 48 -0.91 -1.59 16.81
C PRO A 48 -0.09 -0.62 15.95
N ARG A 49 0.99 -1.09 15.31
CA ARG A 49 1.86 -0.22 14.50
C ARG A 49 1.17 0.27 13.22
N LEU A 50 0.35 -0.58 12.61
CA LEU A 50 -0.41 -0.23 11.40
C LEU A 50 -1.66 0.56 11.74
N ARG A 51 -2.30 0.27 12.88
CA ARG A 51 -3.38 1.07 13.44
C ARG A 51 -2.94 2.51 13.72
N ALA A 52 -1.80 2.70 14.39
CA ALA A 52 -1.26 4.03 14.67
C ALA A 52 -0.93 4.80 13.38
N PHE A 53 -0.36 4.12 12.38
CA PHE A 53 -0.09 4.71 11.08
C PHE A 53 -1.38 5.17 10.37
N TYR A 54 -2.42 4.32 10.37
CA TYR A 54 -3.73 4.67 9.81
C TYR A 54 -4.37 5.86 10.55
N ALA A 55 -4.38 5.81 11.88
CA ALA A 55 -4.92 6.89 12.72
C ALA A 55 -4.19 8.22 12.49
N GLY A 56 -2.85 8.21 12.36
CA GLY A 56 -2.07 9.39 12.04
C GLY A 56 -2.41 10.00 10.67
N LEU A 57 -2.75 9.18 9.67
CA LEU A 57 -3.22 9.67 8.37
C LEU A 57 -4.64 10.24 8.47
N LYS A 58 -5.51 9.62 9.26
CA LYS A 58 -6.86 10.12 9.54
C LYS A 58 -6.82 11.47 10.26
N ALA A 59 -5.96 11.62 11.26
CA ALA A 59 -5.75 12.87 12.00
C ALA A 59 -5.27 14.01 11.08
N LYS A 60 -4.49 13.70 10.04
CA LYS A 60 -4.07 14.64 8.99
C LYS A 60 -5.16 14.94 7.95
N GLY A 61 -6.43 14.62 8.24
CA GLY A 61 -7.58 14.88 7.36
C GLY A 61 -7.66 13.99 6.13
N LYS A 62 -6.88 12.90 6.04
CA LYS A 62 -6.95 12.03 4.85
C LYS A 62 -8.24 11.22 4.84
N ALA A 63 -8.82 11.07 3.65
CA ALA A 63 -9.97 10.19 3.43
C ALA A 63 -9.63 8.75 3.83
N SER A 64 -10.60 8.02 4.39
CA SER A 64 -10.39 6.66 4.92
C SER A 64 -9.84 5.71 3.86
N LYS A 65 -10.29 5.84 2.61
CA LYS A 65 -9.81 5.06 1.48
C LYS A 65 -8.34 5.35 1.15
N VAL A 66 -7.92 6.60 1.23
CA VAL A 66 -6.51 7.01 1.01
C VAL A 66 -5.61 6.46 2.12
N ALA A 67 -6.08 6.53 3.36
CA ALA A 67 -5.35 5.95 4.50
C ALA A 67 -5.22 4.43 4.40
N LEU A 68 -6.27 3.73 3.96
CA LEU A 68 -6.23 2.28 3.67
C LEU A 68 -5.21 1.93 2.58
N VAL A 69 -5.22 2.64 1.46
CA VAL A 69 -4.24 2.41 0.38
C VAL A 69 -2.81 2.64 0.85
N ALA A 70 -2.58 3.63 1.72
CA ALA A 70 -1.27 3.85 2.32
C ALA A 70 -0.82 2.69 3.23
N VAL A 71 -1.75 2.10 4.00
CA VAL A 71 -1.49 0.90 4.80
C VAL A 71 -1.14 -0.29 3.91
N MET A 72 -1.92 -0.54 2.85
CA MET A 72 -1.64 -1.60 1.87
C MET A 72 -0.24 -1.45 1.26
N ARG A 73 0.15 -0.22 0.90
CA ARG A 73 1.50 0.07 0.38
C ARG A 73 2.58 -0.21 1.42
N LYS A 74 2.36 0.14 2.69
CA LYS A 74 3.30 -0.14 3.78
C LYS A 74 3.48 -1.64 4.01
N MET A 75 2.39 -2.41 3.97
CA MET A 75 2.41 -3.88 4.06
C MET A 75 3.19 -4.51 2.91
N LEU A 76 2.97 -4.04 1.68
CA LEU A 76 3.69 -4.52 0.51
C LEU A 76 5.21 -4.32 0.62
N VAL A 77 5.64 -3.16 1.14
CA VAL A 77 7.07 -2.87 1.37
C VAL A 77 7.67 -3.80 2.42
N ILE A 78 6.94 -4.06 3.51
CA ILE A 78 7.38 -4.99 4.57
C ILE A 78 7.51 -6.42 4.01
N LEU A 79 6.49 -6.89 3.28
CA LEU A 79 6.51 -8.22 2.66
C LEU A 79 7.67 -8.37 1.68
N ASN A 80 7.93 -7.35 0.86
CA ASN A 80 9.04 -7.40 -0.07
C ASN A 80 10.41 -7.38 0.62
N ALA A 81 10.55 -6.61 1.71
CA ALA A 81 11.78 -6.63 2.51
C ALA A 81 12.01 -8.04 3.07
N ARG A 82 10.99 -8.63 3.72
CA ARG A 82 11.07 -10.00 4.25
C ARG A 82 11.35 -11.05 3.18
N LYS A 83 10.77 -10.92 1.98
CA LYS A 83 11.05 -11.84 0.87
C LYS A 83 12.53 -11.76 0.47
N ARG A 84 13.06 -10.55 0.30
CA ARG A 84 14.47 -10.35 -0.02
C ARG A 84 15.38 -10.92 1.07
N ASP A 85 15.07 -10.64 2.33
CA ASP A 85 15.84 -11.16 3.46
C ASP A 85 15.81 -12.70 3.50
N ALA A 86 14.66 -13.31 3.17
CA ALA A 86 14.52 -14.75 3.05
C ALA A 86 15.28 -15.34 1.85
N GLU A 87 15.27 -14.69 0.68
CA GLU A 87 16.06 -15.09 -0.50
C GLU A 87 17.56 -15.08 -0.18
N VAL A 88 18.04 -14.01 0.48
CA VAL A 88 19.43 -13.89 0.93
C VAL A 88 19.77 -14.98 1.95
N ALA A 89 18.89 -15.24 2.91
CA ALA A 89 19.11 -16.28 3.93
C ALA A 89 19.10 -17.71 3.36
N LEU A 90 18.40 -17.95 2.25
CA LEU A 90 18.30 -19.26 1.59
C LEU A 90 19.38 -19.47 0.51
N GLY A 91 20.22 -18.47 0.22
CA GLY A 91 21.35 -18.61 -0.71
C GLY A 91 20.97 -18.80 -2.18
N CYS A 92 19.72 -18.54 -2.57
CA CYS A 92 19.30 -18.58 -3.98
C CYS A 92 19.44 -17.17 -4.59
N PRO A 93 20.23 -16.99 -5.66
CA PRO A 93 20.34 -15.73 -6.39
C PRO A 93 19.03 -15.34 -7.11
#